data_AF-A0A3M2ATV5-F1
#
_entry.id   AF-A0A3M2ATV5-F1
#
_cell.length_a   1.000
_cell.length_b   1.000
_cell.length_c   1.000
_cell.angle_alpha   90.00
_cell.angle_beta   90.00
_cell.angle_gamma   90.00
#
_symmetry.space_group_name_H-M   'P 1'
#
loop_
_entity.id
_entity.type
_entity.pdbx_description
1 polymer ?
#
loop_
_entity_poly.entity_id
_entity_poly.type
_entity_poly.pdbx_seq_one_letter_code
_entity_poly.pdbx_strand_id
1 'polypeptide(L)'
;MRRSGKIYATLAGFSIVLLVLILGIPHARATLIFETGLSVAETYIDNLFFTASNKQDDFGTFVIPRATLMYRSRDVVITGTYAGNAQLFVNNNGADAYAQATNFAIDLPFLTRHYKQLTVKLIESFNLSPQLPAFTANPNAPLGVSQFLSTSRAGSLGGVIG
;
A
#
# COMPACT_ATOMS: atom_id res chain seq x y z
N MET A 1 -14.28 -29.96 27.63
CA MET A 1 -13.59 -28.77 28.19
C MET A 1 -12.30 -28.53 27.42
N ARG A 2 -12.14 -27.33 26.82
CA ARG A 2 -10.91 -26.49 26.68
C ARG A 2 -9.56 -27.17 26.29
N ARG A 3 -8.75 -26.72 25.32
CA ARG A 3 -8.49 -25.37 24.78
C ARG A 3 -8.00 -25.45 23.32
N SER A 4 -8.56 -24.61 22.44
CA SER A 4 -7.99 -24.29 21.13
C SER A 4 -6.88 -23.24 21.31
N GLY A 5 -5.64 -23.62 21.02
CA GLY A 5 -4.50 -22.71 20.97
C GLY A 5 -4.42 -22.07 19.58
N LYS A 6 -4.71 -20.77 19.48
CA LYS A 6 -4.53 -19.99 18.25
C LYS A 6 -3.04 -19.74 18.03
N ILE A 7 -2.52 -20.18 16.88
CA ILE A 7 -1.14 -19.97 16.44
C ILE A 7 -1.01 -18.51 15.97
N TYR A 8 -0.41 -17.65 16.80
CA TYR A 8 -0.06 -16.26 16.46
C TYR A 8 1.41 -16.14 15.99
N ALA A 9 1.98 -17.20 15.44
CA ALA A 9 3.43 -17.33 15.26
C ALA A 9 3.98 -16.85 13.90
N THR A 10 3.15 -16.39 12.97
CA THR A 10 3.61 -16.11 11.60
C THR A 10 3.92 -14.64 11.31
N LEU A 11 3.32 -13.67 12.03
CA LEU A 11 3.62 -12.25 11.83
C LEU A 11 4.78 -11.74 12.69
N ALA A 12 4.98 -12.27 13.90
CA ALA A 12 6.08 -11.86 14.76
C ALA A 12 7.45 -12.36 14.24
N GLY A 13 7.49 -13.53 13.62
CA GLY A 13 8.72 -14.11 13.06
C GLY A 13 9.31 -13.28 11.94
N PHE A 14 8.48 -12.74 11.03
CA PHE A 14 8.95 -11.92 9.93
C PHE A 14 9.54 -10.58 10.42
N SER A 15 8.92 -9.97 11.43
CA SER A 15 9.42 -8.73 12.05
C SER A 15 10.76 -8.92 12.76
N ILE A 16 10.97 -10.07 13.42
CA ILE A 16 12.24 -10.38 14.09
C ILE A 16 13.33 -10.70 13.06
N VAL A 17 13.01 -11.46 12.01
CA VAL A 17 13.97 -11.76 10.92
C VAL A 17 14.38 -10.47 10.21
N LEU A 18 13.44 -9.56 9.92
CA LEU A 18 13.74 -8.26 9.33
C LEU A 18 14.62 -7.40 10.26
N LEU A 19 14.31 -7.37 11.57
CA LEU A 19 15.09 -6.62 12.56
C LEU A 19 16.52 -7.15 12.70
N VAL A 20 16.70 -8.48 12.74
CA VAL A 20 18.02 -9.11 12.81
C VAL A 20 18.82 -8.87 11.51
N LEU A 21 18.15 -8.87 10.35
CA LEU A 21 18.81 -8.54 9.08
C LEU A 21 19.29 -7.08 9.03
N ILE A 22 18.55 -6.14 9.62
CA ILE A 22 18.93 -4.73 9.70
C ILE A 22 20.10 -4.52 10.67
N LEU A 23 20.14 -5.25 11.79
CA LEU A 23 21.18 -5.12 12.83
C LEU A 23 22.49 -5.85 12.49
N GLY A 24 22.45 -6.87 11.62
CA GLY A 24 23.63 -7.66 11.24
C GLY A 24 24.51 -7.05 10.15
N ILE A 25 24.13 -5.90 9.59
CA ILE A 25 24.92 -5.24 8.53
C ILE A 25 26.04 -4.43 9.20
N PRO A 26 27.33 -4.73 8.94
CA PRO A 26 28.45 -3.97 9.50
C PRO A 26 28.28 -2.49 9.16
N HIS A 27 28.72 -1.60 10.06
CA HIS A 27 28.54 -0.14 10.03
C HIS A 27 29.16 0.57 8.80
N ALA A 28 28.73 0.21 7.60
CA ALA A 28 28.68 1.12 6.47
C ALA A 28 27.59 2.15 6.80
N ARG A 29 27.79 3.40 6.38
CA ARG A 29 26.79 4.48 6.52
C ARG A 29 25.46 4.02 5.91
N ALA A 30 24.56 3.52 6.74
CA ALA A 30 23.22 3.13 6.36
C ALA A 30 22.30 4.31 6.64
N THR A 31 21.38 4.58 5.71
CA THR A 31 20.39 5.63 5.83
C THR A 31 19.02 4.98 5.95
N LEU A 32 18.28 5.36 6.98
CA LEU A 32 16.86 5.04 7.10
C LEU A 32 16.06 6.30 6.78
N ILE A 33 15.20 6.21 5.79
CA ILE A 33 14.31 7.29 5.36
C ILE A 33 12.88 6.82 5.62
N PHE A 34 12.12 7.65 6.34
CA PHE A 34 10.70 7.44 6.55
C PHE A 34 9.95 8.68 6.08
N GLU A 35 9.10 8.48 5.09
CA GLU A 35 8.28 9.52 4.47
C GLU A 35 6.81 9.20 4.71
N THR A 36 6.04 10.20 5.11
CA THR A 36 4.60 10.07 5.28
C THR A 36 3.89 11.16 4.50
N GLY A 37 2.66 10.85 4.09
CA GLY A 37 1.81 11.80 3.40
C GLY A 37 0.35 11.52 3.70
N LEU A 38 -0.45 12.58 3.70
CA LEU A 38 -1.89 12.48 3.80
C LEU A 38 -2.48 13.44 2.77
N SER A 39 -3.34 12.93 1.90
CA SER A 39 -4.11 13.75 0.97
C SER A 39 -5.58 13.60 1.31
N VAL A 40 -6.27 14.73 1.41
CA VAL A 40 -7.72 14.79 1.57
C VAL A 40 -8.28 15.60 0.41
N ALA A 41 -9.28 15.05 -0.27
CA ALA A 41 -9.95 15.74 -1.37
C ALA A 41 -11.46 15.52 -1.27
N GLU A 42 -12.22 16.54 -1.61
CA GLU A 42 -13.67 16.45 -1.76
C GLU A 42 -14.01 16.60 -3.25
N THR A 43 -14.93 15.80 -3.74
CA THR A 43 -15.35 15.85 -5.14
C THR A 43 -16.83 15.58 -5.24
N TYR A 44 -17.52 16.42 -6.01
CA TYR A 44 -18.89 16.18 -6.40
C TYR A 44 -18.93 15.20 -7.56
N ILE A 45 -19.72 14.13 -7.43
CA ILE A 45 -19.89 13.08 -8.44
C ILE A 45 -21.36 13.07 -8.83
N ASP A 46 -21.66 13.32 -10.10
CA ASP A 46 -23.02 13.48 -10.64
C ASP A 46 -23.69 12.16 -11.05
N ASN A 47 -22.92 11.06 -11.05
CA ASN A 47 -23.41 9.72 -11.34
C ASN A 47 -22.53 8.66 -10.69
N LEU A 48 -22.67 8.50 -9.38
CA LEU A 48 -21.84 7.64 -8.54
C LEU A 48 -21.77 6.18 -9.04
N PHE A 49 -22.86 5.67 -9.60
CA PHE A 49 -22.97 4.29 -10.08
C PHE A 49 -22.87 4.14 -11.59
N PHE A 50 -22.61 5.23 -12.32
CA PHE A 50 -22.55 5.24 -13.79
C PHE A 50 -23.78 4.61 -14.47
N THR A 51 -24.97 4.74 -13.89
CA THR A 51 -26.21 4.17 -14.42
C THR A 51 -26.90 5.15 -15.37
N ALA A 52 -27.56 4.62 -16.41
CA ALA A 52 -28.31 5.43 -17.38
C ALA A 52 -29.68 5.88 -16.83
N SER A 53 -30.27 5.08 -15.94
CA SER A 53 -31.48 5.41 -15.19
C SER A 53 -31.15 5.51 -13.69
N ASN A 54 -31.83 6.43 -12.99
CA ASN A 54 -31.66 6.65 -11.54
C ASN A 54 -30.23 7.04 -11.14
N LYS A 55 -29.70 8.12 -11.75
CA LYS A 55 -28.41 8.71 -11.36
C LYS A 55 -28.46 9.10 -9.89
N GLN A 56 -27.43 8.71 -9.14
CA GLN A 56 -27.24 9.15 -7.77
C GLN A 56 -26.04 10.06 -7.74
N ASP A 57 -26.25 11.27 -7.28
CA ASP A 57 -25.23 12.28 -7.07
C ASP A 57 -24.80 12.30 -5.61
N ASP A 58 -23.53 12.61 -5.37
CA ASP A 58 -23.04 12.81 -4.01
C ASP A 58 -21.76 13.64 -3.95
N PHE A 59 -21.48 14.15 -2.76
CA PHE A 59 -20.15 14.59 -2.39
C PHE A 59 -19.36 13.43 -1.80
N GLY A 60 -18.28 13.06 -2.47
CA GLY A 60 -17.31 12.08 -2.01
C GLY A 60 -16.12 12.76 -1.32
N THR A 61 -15.77 12.31 -0.12
CA THR A 61 -14.53 12.65 0.58
C THR A 61 -13.53 11.50 0.42
N PHE A 62 -12.35 11.82 -0.08
CA PHE A 62 -11.27 10.90 -0.34
C PHE A 62 -10.12 11.16 0.63
N VAL A 63 -9.77 10.16 1.44
CA VAL A 63 -8.66 10.23 2.40
C VAL A 63 -7.60 9.21 2.01
N ILE A 64 -6.43 9.71 1.61
CA ILE A 64 -5.34 8.91 1.03
C ILE A 64 -4.09 9.04 1.90
N PRO A 65 -3.94 8.22 2.94
CA PRO A 65 -2.70 8.13 3.71
C PRO A 65 -1.63 7.37 2.91
N ARG A 66 -0.38 7.80 3.03
CA ARG A 66 0.78 7.15 2.42
C ARG A 66 1.92 7.11 3.41
N ALA A 67 2.68 6.02 3.37
CA ALA A 67 3.90 5.87 4.14
C ALA A 67 4.93 5.10 3.33
N THR A 68 6.16 5.59 3.29
CA THR A 68 7.29 4.93 2.64
C THR A 68 8.43 4.81 3.64
N LEU A 69 8.94 3.59 3.78
CA LEU A 69 10.13 3.27 4.57
C LEU A 69 11.21 2.79 3.60
N MET A 70 12.38 3.43 3.62
CA MET A 70 13.53 3.00 2.84
C MET A 70 14.74 2.81 3.75
N TYR A 71 15.29 1.61 3.75
CA TYR A 71 16.61 1.33 4.28
C TYR A 71 17.60 1.28 3.11
N ARG A 72 18.67 2.08 3.18
CA ARG A 72 19.71 2.14 2.15
C ARG A 72 21.08 1.99 2.78
N SER A 73 21.77 0.91 2.45
CA SER A 73 23.20 0.75 2.74
C SER A 73 24.00 0.76 1.44
N ARG A 74 25.32 0.56 1.56
CA ARG A 74 26.16 0.36 0.38
C ARG A 74 25.71 -0.88 -0.40
N ASP A 75 25.34 -1.96 0.28
CA ASP A 75 25.16 -3.29 -0.32
C ASP A 75 23.71 -3.64 -0.61
N VAL A 76 22.77 -3.06 0.13
CA VAL A 76 21.34 -3.42 0.06
C VAL A 76 20.48 -2.16 0.10
N VAL A 77 19.42 -2.14 -0.70
CA VAL A 77 18.33 -1.17 -0.58
C VAL A 77 17.02 -1.92 -0.37
N ILE A 78 16.31 -1.61 0.70
CA ILE A 78 14.98 -2.15 0.99
C ILE A 78 14.01 -0.99 0.99
N THR A 79 12.92 -1.09 0.23
CA THR A 79 11.87 -0.08 0.18
C THR A 79 10.53 -0.73 0.43
N GLY A 80 9.77 -0.23 1.40
CA GLY A 80 8.37 -0.56 1.62
C GLY A 80 7.53 0.69 1.42
N THR A 81 6.45 0.60 0.65
CA THR A 81 5.49 1.69 0.46
C THR A 81 4.09 1.17 0.73
N TYR A 82 3.33 1.94 1.48
CA TYR A 82 1.91 1.74 1.75
C TYR A 82 1.12 2.95 1.25
N ALA A 83 0.01 2.70 0.58
CA ALA A 83 -0.97 3.71 0.19
C ALA A 83 -2.37 3.18 0.48
N GLY A 84 -3.10 3.86 1.36
CA GLY A 84 -4.53 3.64 1.59
C GLY A 84 -5.37 4.62 0.78
N ASN A 85 -6.62 4.26 0.50
CA ASN A 85 -7.62 5.12 -0.10
C ASN A 85 -8.97 4.81 0.52
N ALA A 86 -9.45 5.71 1.39
CA ALA A 86 -10.79 5.69 1.94
C ALA A 86 -11.68 6.64 1.13
N GLN A 87 -12.82 6.13 0.68
CA GLN A 87 -13.84 6.86 -0.07
C GLN A 87 -15.10 6.88 0.81
N LEU A 88 -15.59 8.07 1.10
CA LEU A 88 -16.73 8.31 1.98
C LEU A 88 -17.75 9.18 1.27
N PHE A 89 -19.01 8.75 1.26
CA PHE A 89 -20.10 9.44 0.58
C PHE A 89 -21.14 9.91 1.61
N VAL A 90 -21.65 11.13 1.45
CA VAL A 90 -22.51 11.77 2.46
C VAL A 90 -23.92 11.17 2.47
N ASN A 91 -24.49 10.95 1.29
CA ASN A 91 -25.85 10.46 1.13
C ASN A 91 -25.90 8.97 0.71
N ASN A 92 -24.76 8.42 0.30
CA ASN A 92 -24.64 7.08 -0.26
C ASN A 92 -23.60 6.22 0.47
N ASN A 93 -23.67 6.12 1.81
CA ASN A 93 -22.71 5.35 2.62
C ASN A 93 -22.57 3.87 2.19
N GLY A 94 -23.55 3.32 1.46
CA GLY A 94 -23.44 1.98 0.84
C GLY A 94 -22.38 1.87 -0.26
N ALA A 95 -21.87 3.00 -0.76
CA ALA A 95 -20.78 3.10 -1.71
C ALA A 95 -19.43 3.40 -1.04
N ASP A 96 -19.39 3.55 0.30
CA ASP A 96 -18.14 3.75 1.03
C ASP A 96 -17.19 2.60 0.75
N ALA A 97 -15.95 2.91 0.40
CA ALA A 97 -14.96 1.91 0.00
C ALA A 97 -13.60 2.19 0.62
N TYR A 98 -12.89 1.11 0.94
CA TYR A 98 -11.50 1.18 1.34
C TYR A 98 -10.64 0.26 0.46
N ALA A 99 -9.58 0.83 -0.11
CA ALA A 99 -8.57 0.08 -0.84
C ALA A 99 -7.18 0.41 -0.29
N GLN A 100 -6.29 -0.56 -0.33
CA GLN A 100 -4.88 -0.37 0.00
C GLN A 100 -3.98 -1.03 -1.05
N ALA A 101 -2.84 -0.40 -1.29
CA ALA A 101 -1.75 -0.92 -2.08
C ALA A 101 -0.47 -0.88 -1.25
N THR A 102 0.20 -2.03 -1.16
CA THR A 102 1.51 -2.16 -0.52
C THR A 102 2.52 -2.65 -1.53
N ASN A 103 3.65 -1.97 -1.64
CA ASN A 103 4.75 -2.37 -2.50
C ASN A 103 5.99 -2.59 -1.66
N PHE A 104 6.73 -3.65 -1.97
CA PHE A 104 7.99 -3.98 -1.34
C PHE A 104 9.05 -4.21 -2.42
N ALA A 105 10.25 -3.68 -2.20
CA ALA A 105 11.36 -3.86 -3.11
C ALA A 105 12.65 -4.12 -2.35
N ILE A 106 13.44 -5.07 -2.83
CA ILE A 106 14.83 -5.31 -2.40
C ILE A 106 15.73 -5.18 -3.62
N ASP A 107 16.74 -4.33 -3.52
CA ASP A 107 17.83 -4.19 -4.46
C ASP A 107 19.13 -4.66 -3.78
N LEU A 108 19.97 -5.39 -4.52
CA LEU A 108 21.26 -5.90 -4.05
C LEU A 108 22.44 -5.31 -4.84
N PRO A 109 22.75 -3.99 -4.71
CA PRO A 109 23.83 -3.33 -5.44
C PRO A 109 25.21 -3.97 -5.33
N PHE A 110 25.48 -4.73 -4.25
CA PHE A 110 26.75 -5.41 -4.08
C PHE A 110 27.02 -6.44 -5.19
N LEU A 111 25.99 -7.14 -5.67
CA LEU A 111 26.11 -8.11 -6.76
C LEU A 111 26.50 -7.41 -8.06
N THR A 112 25.95 -6.22 -8.31
CA THR A 112 26.27 -5.41 -9.49
C THR A 112 27.72 -4.94 -9.46
N ARG A 113 28.24 -4.56 -8.29
CA ARG A 113 29.65 -4.20 -8.11
C ARG A 113 30.59 -5.38 -8.27
N HIS A 114 30.23 -6.54 -7.72
CA HIS A 114 31.10 -7.71 -7.69
C HIS A 114 31.13 -8.45 -9.04
N TYR A 115 29.98 -8.61 -9.67
CA TYR A 115 29.81 -9.37 -10.92
C TYR A 115 29.66 -8.49 -12.16
N LYS A 116 30.14 -7.23 -12.11
CA LYS A 116 30.19 -6.26 -13.22
C LYS A 116 29.03 -6.42 -14.21
N GLN A 117 27.85 -5.88 -13.83
CA GLN A 117 26.60 -5.77 -14.62
C GLN A 117 25.43 -6.67 -14.20
N LEU A 118 25.60 -7.60 -13.24
CA LEU A 118 24.45 -8.34 -12.70
C LEU A 118 23.62 -7.47 -11.76
N THR A 119 22.41 -7.08 -12.17
CA THR A 119 21.45 -6.35 -11.33
C THR A 119 20.38 -7.31 -10.82
N VAL A 120 20.25 -7.44 -9.50
CA VAL A 120 19.24 -8.29 -8.87
C VAL A 120 18.28 -7.41 -8.10
N LYS A 121 17.00 -7.46 -8.49
CA LYS A 121 15.92 -6.74 -7.84
C LYS A 121 14.73 -7.67 -7.64
N LEU A 122 14.19 -7.68 -6.42
CA LEU A 122 12.92 -8.30 -6.10
C LEU A 122 11.90 -7.18 -5.87
N ILE A 123 10.78 -7.22 -6.58
CA ILE A 123 9.69 -6.26 -6.40
C ILE A 123 8.41 -7.06 -6.24
N GLU A 124 7.71 -6.80 -5.14
CA GLU A 124 6.42 -7.41 -4.83
C GLU A 124 5.37 -6.32 -4.62
N SER A 125 4.17 -6.57 -5.12
CA SER A 125 3.04 -5.65 -5.04
C SER A 125 1.81 -6.41 -4.56
N PHE A 126 1.16 -5.87 -3.52
CA PHE A 126 -0.04 -6.42 -2.92
C PHE A 126 -1.14 -5.36 -2.95
N ASN A 127 -2.27 -5.69 -3.57
CA ASN A 127 -3.46 -4.86 -3.56
C ASN A 127 -4.56 -5.58 -2.78
N LEU A 128 -5.18 -4.88 -1.85
CA LEU A 128 -6.24 -5.42 -1.02
C LEU A 128 -7.36 -4.40 -0.88
N SER A 129 -8.60 -4.83 -1.06
CA SER A 129 -9.80 -4.04 -0.79
C SER A 129 -10.62 -4.76 0.28
N PRO A 130 -10.28 -4.59 1.57
CA PRO A 130 -10.95 -5.31 2.64
C PRO A 130 -12.38 -4.80 2.82
N GLN A 131 -13.31 -5.72 3.09
CA GLN A 131 -14.67 -5.37 3.50
C GLN A 131 -14.67 -5.03 4.99
N LEU A 132 -14.34 -3.78 5.30
CA LEU A 132 -14.37 -3.25 6.66
C LEU A 132 -15.80 -2.79 7.00
N PRO A 133 -16.30 -2.94 8.24
CA PRO A 133 -17.70 -2.60 8.58
C PRO A 133 -18.13 -1.16 8.24
N ALA A 134 -17.21 -0.20 8.25
CA ALA A 134 -17.46 1.20 7.85
C ALA A 134 -17.48 1.41 6.32
N PHE A 135 -17.16 0.38 5.55
CA PHE A 135 -17.01 0.36 4.09
C PHE A 135 -17.65 -0.90 3.45
N THR A 136 -18.44 -1.64 4.24
CA THR A 136 -19.19 -2.80 3.74
C THR A 136 -20.43 -2.25 3.11
N ALA A 137 -20.51 -2.35 1.77
CA ALA A 137 -21.72 -2.07 1.04
C ALA A 137 -22.91 -2.76 1.72
N ASN A 138 -23.98 -1.99 1.94
CA ASN A 138 -25.28 -2.53 2.32
C ASN A 138 -25.56 -3.75 1.41
N PRO A 139 -25.86 -4.95 1.94
CA PRO A 139 -26.09 -6.13 1.12
C PRO A 139 -27.25 -5.99 0.11
N ASN A 140 -28.05 -4.92 0.24
CA ASN A 140 -29.12 -4.56 -0.67
C ASN A 140 -28.77 -3.42 -1.65
N ALA A 141 -27.55 -2.86 -1.59
CA ALA A 141 -27.09 -1.86 -2.55
C ALA A 141 -26.70 -2.55 -3.87
N PRO A 142 -27.11 -2.02 -5.04
CA PRO A 142 -26.61 -2.51 -6.32
C PRO A 142 -25.07 -2.41 -6.29
N LEU A 143 -24.40 -3.45 -6.81
CA LEU A 143 -22.93 -3.57 -6.84
C LEU A 143 -22.31 -2.39 -7.63
N GLY A 144 -22.12 -1.30 -6.92
CA GLY A 144 -21.61 -0.04 -7.41
C GLY A 144 -20.09 0.02 -7.26
N VAL A 145 -19.42 -0.62 -8.21
CA VAL A 145 -18.13 -0.19 -8.77
C VAL A 145 -17.15 0.44 -7.77
N SER A 146 -16.42 -0.39 -7.04
CA SER A 146 -15.09 -0.03 -6.53
C SER A 146 -14.13 0.12 -7.74
N GLN A 147 -14.23 1.21 -8.47
CA GLN A 147 -13.30 1.55 -9.56
C GLN A 147 -12.93 3.04 -9.51
N PHE A 148 -12.19 3.41 -8.48
CA PHE A 148 -11.01 4.20 -8.83
C PHE A 148 -9.90 3.18 -9.04
N LEU A 149 -9.50 2.98 -10.30
CA LEU A 149 -8.34 2.17 -10.64
C LEU A 149 -7.24 2.52 -9.66
N SER A 150 -6.75 1.52 -8.93
CA SER A 150 -5.36 1.55 -8.49
C SER A 150 -4.55 1.65 -9.77
N THR A 151 -4.33 2.87 -10.24
CA THR A 151 -3.17 3.15 -11.05
C THR A 151 -2.03 2.96 -10.07
N SER A 152 -1.62 1.70 -9.92
CA SER A 152 -0.24 1.35 -9.69
C SER A 152 0.53 1.96 -10.84
N ARG A 153 0.77 3.29 -10.78
CA ARG A 153 2.05 3.80 -11.18
C ARG A 153 3.00 3.06 -10.26
N ALA A 154 3.49 1.92 -10.76
CA ALA A 154 4.83 1.47 -10.46
C ALA A 154 5.65 2.74 -10.49
N GLY A 155 6.02 3.22 -9.30
CA GLY A 155 6.88 4.37 -9.17
C GLY A 155 8.08 4.04 -10.02
N SER A 156 8.19 4.70 -11.17
CA SER A 156 9.44 4.78 -11.90
C SER A 156 10.47 5.13 -10.84
N LEU A 157 11.32 4.19 -10.47
CA LEU A 157 12.58 4.46 -9.80
C LEU A 157 13.51 5.09 -10.85
N GLY A 158 13.05 6.20 -11.42
CA GLY A 158 13.71 7.06 -12.37
C GLY A 158 13.97 8.38 -11.66
N GLY A 159 14.99 8.36 -10.81
CA GLY A 159 15.61 9.54 -10.24
C GLY A 159 17.11 9.42 -10.43
N VAL A 160 17.56 9.78 -11.63
CA VAL A 160 18.96 10.13 -11.89
C VAL A 160 19.33 11.21 -10.88
N ILE A 161 20.35 10.95 -10.07
CA ILE A 161 21.11 12.00 -9.40
C ILE A 161 22.55 11.76 -9.81
N GLY A 162 23.13 12.77 -10.47
CA GLY A 162 24.47 12.76 -11.05
C GLY A 162 25.59 12.62 -10.03
#